data_AF-A0AAP2RKV0-F1
#
_entry.id   AF-A0AAP2RKV0-F1
#
_cell.length_a   1.000
_cell.length_b   1.000
_cell.length_c   1.000
_cell.angle_alpha   90.00
_cell.angle_beta   90.00
_cell.angle_gamma   90.00
#
_symmetry.space_group_name_H-M   'P 1'
#
loop_
_entity.id
_entity.type
_entity.pdbx_description
1 polymer ?
#
loop_
_entity_poly.entity_id
_entity_poly.type
_entity_poly.pdbx_seq_one_letter_code
_entity_poly.pdbx_strand_id
1 'polypeptide(L)'
;MDPIWGLLLLLVLFLSGLPVTYALGFSALFIMRFSTGMKWITIGQQMMAGLNSFTILAVPLFLLAGKLMNKCGVTDRLFKFARAIVGWLPGGLG
;
A
#
# COMPACT_ATOMS: atom_id res chain seq x y z
N MET A 1 27.87 14.09 -0.52
CA MET A 1 26.91 14.95 -1.23
C MET A 1 25.74 15.14 -0.30
N ASP A 2 25.45 16.38 0.05
CA ASP A 2 24.45 16.70 1.06
C ASP A 2 23.05 16.22 0.61
N PRO A 3 22.17 15.79 1.53
CA PRO A 3 20.85 15.24 1.19
C PRO A 3 19.95 16.21 0.39
N ILE A 4 20.33 17.49 0.35
CA ILE A 4 19.68 18.58 -0.40
C ILE A 4 19.59 18.26 -1.90
N TRP A 5 20.59 17.59 -2.49
CA TRP A 5 20.59 17.26 -3.92
C TRP A 5 19.49 16.27 -4.31
N GLY A 6 19.14 15.33 -3.43
CA GLY A 6 18.05 14.39 -3.68
C GLY A 6 16.67 15.03 -3.61
N LEU A 7 16.51 16.03 -2.73
CA LEU A 7 15.28 16.83 -2.60
C LEU A 7 15.06 17.71 -3.84
N LEU A 8 16.13 18.32 -4.37
CA LEU A 8 16.06 19.08 -5.62
C LEU A 8 15.66 18.20 -6.80
N LEU A 9 16.21 16.98 -6.90
CA LEU A 9 15.83 16.01 -7.94
C LEU A 9 14.34 15.62 -7.85
N LEU A 10 13.84 15.41 -6.63
CA LEU A 10 12.43 15.09 -6.38
C LEU A 10 11.52 16.22 -6.84
N LEU A 11 11.86 17.47 -6.50
CA LEU A 11 11.08 18.64 -6.89
C LEU A 11 10.98 18.76 -8.42
N VAL A 12 12.08 18.54 -9.13
CA VAL A 12 12.11 18.52 -10.60
C VAL A 12 11.25 17.39 -11.17
N LEU A 13 11.29 16.18 -10.59
CA LEU A 13 10.47 15.06 -11.05
C LEU A 13 8.98 15.21 -10.76
N PHE A 14 8.59 15.96 -9.72
CA PHE A 14 7.19 16.31 -9.50
C PHE A 14 6.69 17.34 -10.51
N LEU A 15 7.53 18.32 -10.86
CA LEU A 15 7.19 19.35 -11.83
C LEU A 15 7.12 18.80 -13.27
N SER A 16 7.76 17.67 -13.57
CA SER A 16 7.69 17.02 -14.89
C SER A 16 6.39 16.26 -15.16
N GLY A 17 5.45 16.24 -14.21
CA GLY A 17 4.14 15.59 -14.38
C GLY A 17 4.18 14.06 -14.34
N LEU A 18 5.30 13.47 -13.90
CA LEU A 18 5.39 12.02 -13.71
C LEU A 18 4.58 11.57 -12.49
N PRO A 19 4.04 10.33 -12.50
CA PRO A 19 3.37 9.79 -11.33
C PRO A 19 4.29 9.82 -10.09
N VAL A 20 3.71 10.21 -8.95
CA VAL A 20 4.41 10.42 -7.68
C VAL A 20 5.25 9.21 -7.26
N THR A 21 4.80 7.99 -7.59
CA THR A 21 5.51 6.73 -7.31
C THR A 21 6.89 6.66 -7.98
N TYR A 22 7.02 7.09 -9.24
CA TYR A 22 8.30 7.08 -9.95
C TYR A 22 9.23 8.17 -9.41
N ALA A 23 8.69 9.37 -9.15
CA ALA A 23 9.45 10.48 -8.60
C ALA A 23 10.07 10.15 -7.23
N LEU A 24 9.29 9.56 -6.34
CA LEU A 24 9.77 9.10 -5.03
C LEU A 24 10.80 7.98 -5.17
N GLY A 25 10.55 6.99 -6.05
CA GLY A 25 11.47 5.87 -6.27
C GLY A 25 12.86 6.32 -6.74
N PHE A 26 12.91 7.15 -7.78
CA PHE A 26 14.19 7.63 -8.32
C PHE A 26 14.94 8.55 -7.36
N SER A 27 14.24 9.45 -6.65
CA SER A 27 14.88 10.31 -5.66
C SER A 27 15.44 9.50 -4.48
N ALA A 28 14.69 8.52 -3.96
CA ALA A 28 15.15 7.65 -2.88
C ALA A 28 16.40 6.85 -3.28
N LEU A 29 16.42 6.27 -4.49
CA LEU A 29 17.59 5.56 -5.02
C LEU A 29 18.81 6.48 -5.16
N PHE A 30 18.60 7.70 -5.63
CA PHE A 30 19.66 8.71 -5.76
C PHE A 30 20.24 9.07 -4.39
N ILE A 31 19.40 9.33 -3.39
CA ILE A 31 19.84 9.65 -2.01
C ILE A 31 20.58 8.47 -1.39
N MET A 32 20.03 7.26 -1.48
CA MET A 32 20.65 6.06 -0.90
C MET A 32 22.03 5.77 -1.49
N ARG A 33 22.22 6.03 -2.79
CA ARG A 33 23.50 5.82 -3.47
C ARG A 33 24.52 6.92 -3.17
N PHE A 34 24.13 8.19 -3.26
CA PHE A 34 25.05 9.33 -3.23
C PHE A 34 25.21 9.99 -1.85
N SER A 35 24.22 9.85 -0.95
CA SER A 35 24.27 10.38 0.41
C SER A 35 24.71 9.33 1.42
N THR A 36 24.16 8.11 1.36
CA THR A 36 24.45 7.04 2.33
C THR A 36 25.61 6.13 1.87
N GLY A 37 26.02 6.21 0.60
CA GLY A 37 27.11 5.38 0.06
C GLY A 37 26.77 3.90 -0.03
N MET A 38 25.48 3.52 0.04
CA MET A 38 25.08 2.12 0.01
C MET A 38 25.42 1.47 -1.34
N LYS A 39 25.87 0.20 -1.26
CA LYS A 39 26.06 -0.64 -2.44
C LYS A 39 24.70 -0.98 -3.04
N TRP A 40 24.65 -1.10 -4.37
CA TRP A 40 23.42 -1.47 -5.10
C TRP A 40 22.75 -2.74 -4.56
N ILE A 41 23.57 -3.69 -4.09
CA ILE A 41 23.09 -4.93 -3.47
C ILE A 41 22.27 -4.67 -2.19
N THR A 42 22.72 -3.74 -1.35
CA THR A 42 22.07 -3.39 -0.07
C THR A 42 20.76 -2.63 -0.30
N ILE A 43 20.76 -1.76 -1.31
CA ILE A 43 19.55 -1.04 -1.73
C ILE A 43 18.48 -2.03 -2.21
N GLY A 44 18.86 -3.00 -3.04
CA GLY A 44 17.96 -4.07 -3.50
C GLY A 44 17.40 -4.92 -2.35
N GLN A 45 18.25 -5.29 -1.39
CA GLN A 45 17.80 -6.01 -0.18
C GLN A 45 16.79 -5.20 0.64
N GLN A 46 17.00 -3.89 0.77
CA GLN A 46 16.11 -3.02 1.55
C GLN A 46 14.76 -2.82 0.85
N MET A 47 14.74 -2.75 -0.49
CA MET A 47 13.51 -2.75 -1.27
C MET A 47 12.73 -4.07 -1.10
N MET A 48 13.41 -5.22 -1.13
CA MET A 48 12.78 -6.52 -0.87
C MET A 48 12.25 -6.63 0.57
N ALA A 49 12.95 -6.09 1.54
CA ALA A 49 12.49 -6.04 2.92
C ALA A 49 11.21 -5.19 3.07
N GLY A 50 11.08 -4.10 2.32
CA GLY A 50 9.84 -3.30 2.27
C GLY A 50 8.66 -4.05 1.65
N LEU A 51 8.90 -4.91 0.66
CA LEU A 51 7.88 -5.77 0.07
C LEU A 51 7.43 -6.90 1.01
N ASN A 52 8.30 -7.32 1.92
CA ASN A 52 7.97 -8.28 2.97
C ASN A 52 7.16 -7.65 4.14
N SER A 53 6.55 -6.49 3.92
CA SER A 53 5.68 -5.88 4.92
C SER A 53 4.39 -6.68 5.08
N PHE A 54 3.96 -6.86 6.33
CA PHE A 54 2.69 -7.49 6.72
C PHE A 54 1.50 -6.94 5.92
N THR A 55 1.55 -5.66 5.52
CA THR A 55 0.50 -5.00 4.73
C THR A 55 0.26 -5.65 3.36
N ILE A 56 1.30 -6.07 2.65
CA ILE A 56 1.14 -6.68 1.32
C ILE A 56 0.58 -8.09 1.45
N LEU A 57 0.93 -8.82 2.52
CA LEU A 57 0.34 -10.12 2.87
C LEU A 57 -1.10 -9.99 3.40
N ALA A 58 -1.45 -8.86 4.01
CA ALA A 58 -2.80 -8.64 4.54
C ALA A 58 -3.85 -8.65 3.42
N VAL A 59 -3.56 -8.03 2.27
CA VAL A 59 -4.50 -7.96 1.13
C VAL A 59 -4.98 -9.35 0.64
N PRO A 60 -4.10 -10.31 0.29
CA PRO A 60 -4.53 -11.64 -0.13
C PRO A 60 -5.20 -12.44 1.01
N LEU A 61 -4.76 -12.27 2.26
CA LEU A 61 -5.41 -12.91 3.41
C LEU A 61 -6.82 -12.38 3.66
N PHE A 62 -7.04 -11.06 3.53
CA PHE A 62 -8.37 -10.45 3.59
C PHE A 62 -9.27 -10.92 2.45
N LEU A 63 -8.72 -11.02 1.23
CA LEU A 63 -9.43 -11.60 0.08
C LEU A 63 -9.81 -13.06 0.32
N LEU A 64 -8.91 -13.87 0.89
CA LEU A 64 -9.16 -15.26 1.24
C LEU A 64 -10.25 -15.36 2.32
N ALA A 65 -10.14 -14.57 3.39
CA ALA A 65 -11.13 -14.50 4.46
C ALA A 65 -12.51 -14.11 3.92
N GLY A 66 -12.57 -13.09 3.04
CA GLY A 66 -13.82 -12.69 2.38
C GLY A 66 -14.43 -13.81 1.53
N LYS A 67 -13.60 -14.52 0.74
CA LYS A 67 -14.06 -15.69 -0.04
C LYS A 67 -14.53 -16.83 0.86
N LEU A 68 -13.85 -17.07 1.98
CA LEU A 68 -14.22 -18.09 2.95
C LEU A 68 -15.56 -17.73 3.62
N MET A 69 -15.74 -16.48 4.06
CA MET A 69 -16.99 -15.99 4.64
C MET A 69 -18.16 -16.17 3.67
N ASN A 70 -17.93 -15.89 2.38
CA ASN A 70 -18.94 -16.07 1.34
C ASN A 70 -19.26 -17.56 1.11
N LYS A 71 -18.23 -18.42 1.02
CA LYS A 71 -18.45 -19.86 0.82
C LYS A 71 -19.10 -20.56 2.02
N CYS A 72 -18.78 -20.14 3.24
CA CYS A 72 -19.35 -20.70 4.46
C CYS A 72 -20.73 -20.13 4.81
N GLY A 73 -21.27 -19.19 4.01
CA GLY A 73 -22.56 -18.53 4.27
C GLY A 73 -22.55 -17.62 5.50
N VAL A 74 -21.36 -17.27 6.01
CA VAL A 74 -21.19 -16.32 7.13
C VAL A 74 -21.63 -14.93 6.67
N THR A 75 -21.33 -14.57 5.42
CA THR A 75 -21.79 -13.31 4.80
C THR A 75 -23.31 -13.20 4.86
N ASP A 76 -24.05 -14.23 4.43
CA ASP A 76 -25.52 -14.23 4.47
C ASP A 76 -26.09 -14.13 5.88
N ARG A 77 -25.48 -14.84 6.85
CA ARG A 77 -25.89 -14.76 8.26
C ARG A 77 -25.66 -13.36 8.82
N LEU A 78 -24.53 -12.74 8.49
CA LEU A 78 -24.20 -11.38 8.92
C LEU A 78 -25.17 -10.36 8.32
N PHE A 79 -25.51 -10.48 7.03
CA PHE A 79 -26.51 -9.62 6.40
C PHE A 79 -27.91 -9.81 6.99
N LYS A 80 -28.33 -11.05 7.28
CA LYS A 80 -29.62 -11.31 7.96
C LYS A 80 -29.66 -10.69 9.35
N PHE A 81 -28.58 -10.79 10.11
CA PHE A 81 -28.46 -10.18 11.44
C PHE A 81 -28.52 -8.64 11.35
N ALA A 82 -27.76 -8.04 10.43
CA ALA A 82 -27.79 -6.60 10.22
C ALA A 82 -29.15 -6.10 9.73
N ARG A 83 -29.84 -6.86 8.86
CA ARG A 83 -31.24 -6.57 8.47
C ARG A 83 -32.21 -6.70 9.64
N ALA A 84 -32.02 -7.63 10.56
CA ALA A 84 -32.88 -7.72 11.75
C ALA A 84 -32.72 -6.50 12.68
N ILE A 85 -31.53 -5.89 12.71
CA ILE A 85 -31.22 -4.72 13.57
C ILE A 85 -31.51 -3.38 12.88
N VAL A 86 -31.45 -3.29 11.56
CA VAL A 86 -31.56 -1.99 10.86
C VAL A 86 -32.70 -1.99 9.83
N GLY A 87 -33.37 -3.13 9.63
CA GLY A 87 -34.41 -3.28 8.60
C GLY A 87 -35.68 -2.47 8.83
N TRP A 88 -35.92 -1.97 10.05
CA TRP A 88 -37.05 -1.05 10.32
C TRP A 88 -36.71 0.41 9.99
N LEU A 89 -35.44 0.76 9.77
CA LEU A 89 -35.04 2.12 9.42
C LEU A 89 -35.22 2.37 7.91
N PRO A 90 -35.89 3.46 7.50
CA PRO A 90 -36.05 3.80 6.09
C PRO A 90 -34.68 4.11 5.46
N GLY A 91 -34.31 3.36 4.42
CA GLY A 91 -32.99 3.42 3.77
C GLY A 91 -31.95 2.40 4.26
N GLY A 92 -32.39 1.31 4.92
CA GLY A 92 -31.53 0.20 5.39
C GLY A 92 -30.81 -0.59 4.30
N LEU A 93 -30.40 -1.83 4.59
CA LEU A 93 -29.56 -2.70 3.72
C LEU A 93 -30.24 -3.22 2.43
N GLY A 94 -30.91 -2.32 1.69
CA GLY A 94 -31.79 -2.59 0.56
C GLY A 94 -33.25 -2.43 0.96
#